data_AF-A0A1Y2TQH4-F1
#
_entry.id   AF-A0A1Y2TQH4-F1
#
_cell.length_a   1.000
_cell.length_b   1.000
_cell.length_c   1.000
_cell.angle_alpha   90.00
_cell.angle_beta   90.00
_cell.angle_gamma   90.00
#
_symmetry.space_group_name_H-M   'P 1'
#
loop_
_entity.id
_entity.type
_entity.pdbx_description
1 polymer ?
#
loop_
_entity_poly.entity_id
_entity_poly.type
_entity_poly.pdbx_seq_one_letter_code
_entity_poly.pdbx_strand_id
1 'polypeptide(L)'
;MAAHSGQGKLGSVSGLGQGDVGALEEEQLELNMKQLNLLHVKCRELRTTIQRMLESIPNNATPKEVYEGFTKSVIAAHTQIKDFGTLYTSDESRKVLEQAKKSRDANPKGIRPWRAKDHPDWLDLDQPISGPN
;
A
#
# COMPACT_ATOMS: atom_id res chain seq x y z
N MET A 1 12.61 -18.96 -69.53
CA MET A 1 12.70 -17.98 -68.43
C MET A 1 12.49 -18.75 -67.12
N ALA A 2 13.28 -18.39 -66.10
CA ALA A 2 13.40 -19.02 -64.77
C ALA A 2 12.08 -18.99 -63.96
N ALA A 3 11.87 -19.66 -62.82
CA ALA A 3 12.78 -20.21 -61.81
C ALA A 3 12.10 -21.28 -60.90
N HIS A 4 12.90 -22.28 -60.56
CA HIS A 4 13.03 -23.08 -59.33
C HIS A 4 12.02 -23.04 -58.17
N SER A 5 11.69 -24.27 -57.73
CA SER A 5 11.29 -24.69 -56.38
C SER A 5 12.26 -24.25 -55.28
N GLY A 6 11.72 -24.02 -54.07
CA GLY A 6 12.52 -23.92 -52.84
C GLY A 6 11.65 -23.77 -51.59
N GLN A 7 11.44 -24.87 -50.86
CA GLN A 7 10.96 -24.85 -49.47
C GLN A 7 11.94 -24.07 -48.59
N GLY A 8 11.41 -23.14 -47.79
CA GLY A 8 12.12 -22.47 -46.71
C GLY A 8 11.22 -22.42 -45.47
N LYS A 9 11.35 -23.45 -44.63
CA LYS A 9 10.94 -23.47 -43.22
C LYS A 9 11.98 -22.68 -42.41
N LEU A 10 11.58 -22.16 -41.24
CA LEU A 10 12.35 -21.44 -40.19
C LEU A 10 12.20 -19.91 -40.29
N GLY A 11 11.70 -19.18 -39.29
CA GLY A 11 11.33 -19.55 -37.94
C GLY A 11 10.40 -18.50 -37.34
N SER A 12 9.58 -18.97 -36.40
CA SER A 12 8.89 -18.14 -35.42
C SER A 12 9.94 -17.32 -34.65
N VAL A 13 9.84 -16.00 -34.70
CA VAL A 13 10.46 -15.11 -33.70
C VAL A 13 9.34 -14.58 -32.80
N SER A 14 8.71 -15.50 -32.08
CA SER A 14 7.87 -15.18 -30.94
C SER A 14 8.73 -15.35 -29.69
N GLY A 15 9.19 -14.25 -29.10
CA GLY A 15 9.83 -14.32 -27.78
C GLY A 15 10.93 -13.31 -27.53
N LEU A 16 10.64 -12.00 -27.58
CA LEU A 16 11.53 -10.97 -27.00
C LEU A 16 10.78 -9.83 -26.29
N GLY A 17 9.47 -9.97 -26.02
CA GLY A 17 8.65 -8.91 -25.40
C GLY A 17 8.11 -9.22 -24.00
N GLN A 18 8.40 -10.39 -23.44
CA GLN A 18 7.69 -10.90 -22.26
C GLN A 18 8.42 -10.64 -20.93
N GLY A 19 9.74 -10.42 -20.97
CA GLY A 19 10.54 -10.13 -19.77
C GLY A 19 10.46 -8.67 -19.29
N ASP A 20 10.33 -7.73 -20.22
CA ASP A 20 10.30 -6.29 -19.91
C ASP A 20 8.94 -5.86 -19.34
N VAL A 21 7.84 -6.38 -19.90
CA VAL A 21 6.49 -6.11 -19.43
C VAL A 21 6.25 -6.69 -18.03
N GLY A 22 6.77 -7.89 -17.75
CA GLY A 22 6.64 -8.51 -16.43
C GLY A 22 7.44 -7.76 -15.35
N ALA A 23 8.63 -7.25 -15.68
CA ALA A 23 9.43 -6.45 -14.74
C ALA A 23 8.76 -5.11 -14.40
N LEU A 24 8.16 -4.44 -15.39
CA LEU A 24 7.40 -3.20 -15.19
C LEU A 24 6.12 -3.42 -14.36
N GLU A 25 5.45 -4.56 -14.57
CA GLU A 25 4.27 -4.94 -13.78
C GLU A 25 4.63 -5.21 -12.31
N GLU A 26 5.76 -5.89 -12.06
CA GLU A 26 6.27 -6.15 -10.71
C GLU A 26 6.69 -4.85 -10.01
N GLU A 27 7.39 -3.94 -10.68
CA GLU A 27 7.78 -2.64 -10.12
C GLU A 27 6.54 -1.81 -9.72
N GLN A 28 5.51 -1.81 -10.58
CA GLN A 28 4.25 -1.14 -10.29
C GLN A 28 3.52 -1.80 -9.11
N LEU A 29 3.59 -3.12 -8.98
CA LEU A 29 3.04 -3.86 -7.85
C LEU A 29 3.74 -3.47 -6.54
N GLU A 30 5.09 -3.39 -6.54
CA GLU A 30 5.86 -2.96 -5.38
C GLU A 30 5.49 -1.54 -4.93
N LEU A 31 5.36 -0.61 -5.88
CA LEU A 31 4.94 0.76 -5.58
C LEU A 31 3.55 0.81 -4.95
N ASN A 32 2.61 0.02 -5.50
CA ASN A 32 1.26 -0.09 -4.98
C ASN A 32 1.24 -0.66 -3.55
N MET A 33 2.08 -1.66 -3.28
CA MET A 33 2.23 -2.25 -1.95
C MET A 33 2.83 -1.26 -0.95
N LYS A 34 3.84 -0.47 -1.35
CA LYS A 34 4.39 0.62 -0.51
C LYS A 34 3.30 1.64 -0.16
N GLN A 35 2.47 2.03 -1.12
CA GLN A 35 1.36 2.96 -0.90
C GLN A 35 0.31 2.38 0.08
N LEU A 36 -0.06 1.11 -0.07
CA LEU A 36 -0.99 0.43 0.85
C LEU A 36 -0.42 0.31 2.26
N ASN A 37 0.86 -0.01 2.39
CA ASN A 37 1.54 -0.08 3.69
C ASN A 37 1.53 1.28 4.39
N LEU A 38 1.86 2.36 3.67
CA LEU A 38 1.79 3.72 4.20
C LEU A 38 0.37 4.06 4.68
N LEU A 39 -0.64 3.77 3.86
CA LEU A 39 -2.04 4.02 4.22
C LEU A 39 -2.45 3.23 5.47
N HIS A 40 -2.02 1.97 5.57
CA HIS A 40 -2.29 1.13 6.73
C HIS A 40 -1.65 1.71 8.01
N VAL A 41 -0.37 2.09 7.96
CA VAL A 41 0.33 2.68 9.11
C VAL A 41 -0.38 3.95 9.57
N LYS A 42 -0.73 4.85 8.65
CA LYS A 42 -1.45 6.08 8.99
C LYS A 42 -2.85 5.82 9.57
N CYS A 43 -3.57 4.82 9.05
CA CYS A 43 -4.85 4.41 9.64
C CYS A 43 -4.69 3.89 11.08
N ARG A 44 -3.62 3.13 11.34
CA ARG A 44 -3.33 2.63 12.69
C ARG A 44 -2.92 3.74 13.65
N GLU A 45 -2.13 4.71 13.20
CA GLU A 45 -1.80 5.91 13.98
C GLU A 45 -3.08 6.62 14.46
N LEU A 46 -4.07 6.79 13.57
CA LEU A 46 -5.38 7.37 13.90
C LEU A 46 -6.13 6.59 14.98
N ARG A 47 -6.08 5.25 14.94
CA ARG A 47 -6.77 4.40 15.93
C ARG A 47 -6.28 4.65 17.36
N THR A 48 -5.02 5.05 17.52
CA THR A 48 -4.40 5.33 18.82
C THR A 48 -4.48 6.80 19.23
N THR A 49 -5.02 7.68 18.39
CA THR A 49 -5.01 9.14 18.61
C THR A 49 -5.75 9.53 19.89
N ILE A 50 -6.95 8.99 20.14
CA ILE A 50 -7.70 9.30 21.37
C ILE A 50 -6.93 8.86 22.63
N GLN A 51 -6.32 7.67 22.61
CA GLN A 51 -5.52 7.18 23.74
C GLN A 51 -4.33 8.11 24.00
N ARG A 52 -3.59 8.50 22.96
CA ARG A 52 -2.48 9.46 23.08
C ARG A 52 -2.90 10.85 23.56
N MET A 53 -4.11 11.29 23.23
CA MET A 53 -4.68 12.55 23.74
C MET A 53 -5.00 12.47 25.24
N LEU A 54 -5.37 11.31 25.76
CA LEU A 54 -5.65 11.12 27.18
C LEU A 54 -4.37 10.95 28.00
N GLU A 55 -3.38 10.25 27.44
CA GLU A 55 -2.05 10.07 28.05
C GLU A 55 -1.29 11.38 28.21
N SER A 56 -1.58 12.40 27.42
CA SER A 56 -0.94 13.72 27.53
C SER A 56 -1.41 14.54 28.74
N ILE A 57 -2.38 14.03 29.51
CA ILE A 57 -2.94 14.68 30.70
C ILE A 57 -2.31 14.03 31.95
N PRO A 58 -1.39 14.71 32.65
CA PRO A 58 -0.80 14.18 33.87
C PRO A 58 -1.81 14.16 35.02
N ASN A 59 -1.81 13.10 35.83
CA ASN A 59 -2.70 12.96 36.98
C ASN A 59 -2.53 14.04 38.06
N ASN A 60 -1.39 14.74 38.08
CA ASN A 60 -1.05 15.78 39.07
C ASN A 60 -0.88 17.18 38.45
N ALA A 61 -1.43 17.41 37.25
CA ALA A 61 -1.27 18.68 36.55
C ALA A 61 -2.23 19.76 37.06
N THR A 62 -1.79 21.01 37.00
CA THR A 62 -2.65 22.18 37.21
C THR A 62 -3.67 22.30 36.06
N PRO A 63 -4.84 22.93 36.27
CA PRO A 63 -5.84 23.10 35.22
C PRO A 63 -5.29 23.76 33.93
N LYS A 64 -4.31 24.65 34.07
CA LYS A 64 -3.63 25.30 32.95
C LYS A 64 -2.78 24.32 32.14
N GLU A 65 -1.99 23.49 32.81
CA GLU A 65 -1.15 22.47 32.15
C GLU A 65 -2.01 21.41 31.44
N VAL A 66 -3.13 21.01 32.06
CA VAL A 66 -4.11 20.10 31.43
C VAL A 66 -4.68 20.71 30.15
N TYR A 67 -5.11 21.97 30.20
CA TYR A 67 -5.65 22.67 29.04
C TYR A 67 -4.63 22.82 27.91
N GLU A 68 -3.39 23.20 28.24
CA GLU A 68 -2.31 23.33 27.25
C GLU A 68 -1.94 21.97 26.62
N GLY A 69 -1.81 20.92 27.42
CA GLY A 69 -1.54 19.56 26.94
C GLY A 69 -2.65 19.04 26.04
N PHE A 70 -3.90 19.19 26.47
CA PHE A 70 -5.08 18.82 25.68
C PHE A 70 -5.12 19.57 24.35
N THR A 71 -4.94 20.90 24.36
CA THR A 71 -4.98 21.73 23.15
C THR A 71 -3.92 21.28 22.14
N LYS A 72 -2.69 21.02 22.59
CA LYS A 72 -1.61 20.49 21.74
C LYS A 72 -1.99 19.14 21.14
N SER A 73 -2.55 18.24 21.94
CA SER A 73 -2.97 16.91 21.47
C SER A 73 -4.13 16.98 20.47
N VAL A 74 -5.09 17.90 20.67
CA VAL A 74 -6.18 18.15 19.71
C VAL A 74 -5.64 18.66 18.37
N ILE A 75 -4.71 19.62 18.39
CA ILE A 75 -4.08 20.14 17.17
C ILE A 75 -3.35 19.00 16.43
N ALA A 76 -2.57 18.19 17.15
CA ALA A 76 -1.87 17.05 16.57
C ALA A 76 -2.83 16.01 15.97
N ALA A 77 -3.93 15.71 16.66
CA ALA A 77 -4.98 14.82 16.18
C ALA A 77 -5.64 15.35 14.90
N HIS A 78 -5.96 16.64 14.87
CA HIS A 78 -6.53 17.29 13.70
C HIS A 78 -5.59 17.20 12.49
N THR A 79 -4.29 17.45 12.68
CA THR A 79 -3.28 17.30 11.62
C THR A 79 -3.23 15.86 11.11
N GLN A 80 -3.19 14.85 11.98
CA GLN A 80 -3.18 13.45 11.56
C GLN A 80 -4.42 13.05 10.75
N ILE A 81 -5.60 13.55 11.13
CA ILE A 81 -6.85 13.30 10.39
C ILE A 81 -6.78 13.93 9.01
N LYS A 82 -6.31 15.18 8.92
CA LYS A 82 -6.15 15.89 7.64
C LYS A 82 -5.14 15.20 6.73
N ASP A 83 -3.99 14.81 7.27
CA ASP A 83 -2.93 14.14 6.54
C ASP A 83 -3.40 12.79 6.00
N PHE A 84 -4.07 11.99 6.85
CA PHE A 84 -4.65 10.73 6.42
C PHE A 84 -5.75 10.94 5.37
N GLY A 85 -6.63 11.92 5.55
CA GLY A 85 -7.67 12.24 4.57
C GLY A 85 -7.06 12.56 3.21
N THR A 86 -6.05 13.42 3.19
CA THR A 86 -5.31 13.80 1.97
C THR A 86 -4.65 12.60 1.31
N LEU A 87 -3.97 11.76 2.10
CA LEU A 87 -3.33 10.54 1.62
C LEU A 87 -4.37 9.55 1.06
N TYR A 88 -5.49 9.36 1.75
CA TYR A 88 -6.56 8.43 1.34
C TYR A 88 -7.24 8.88 0.04
N THR A 89 -7.42 10.19 -0.15
CA THR A 89 -8.03 10.76 -1.36
C THR A 89 -7.05 11.04 -2.50
N SER A 90 -5.75 10.77 -2.30
CA SER A 90 -4.75 10.91 -3.36
C SER A 90 -5.07 10.00 -4.55
N ASP A 91 -4.66 10.42 -5.75
CA ASP A 91 -4.88 9.65 -6.97
C ASP A 91 -4.17 8.30 -6.92
N GLU A 92 -3.01 8.24 -6.28
CA GLU A 92 -2.23 7.04 -6.04
C GLU A 92 -3.01 6.05 -5.17
N SER A 93 -3.47 6.48 -3.99
CA SER A 93 -4.27 5.62 -3.10
C SER A 93 -5.55 5.13 -3.77
N ARG A 94 -6.24 6.01 -4.50
CA ARG A 94 -7.47 5.66 -5.21
C ARG A 94 -7.22 4.60 -6.28
N LYS A 95 -6.20 4.77 -7.11
CA LYS A 95 -5.82 3.79 -8.15
C LYS A 95 -5.53 2.42 -7.55
N VAL A 96 -4.77 2.37 -6.45
CA VAL A 96 -4.42 1.10 -5.80
C VAL A 96 -5.64 0.41 -5.19
N LEU A 97 -6.49 1.18 -4.49
CA LEU A 97 -7.73 0.63 -3.91
C LEU A 97 -8.72 0.17 -4.96
N GLU A 98 -8.85 0.90 -6.07
CA GLU A 98 -9.68 0.49 -7.21
C GLU A 98 -9.13 -0.77 -7.89
N GLN A 99 -7.81 -0.87 -8.07
CA GLN A 99 -7.17 -2.05 -8.63
C GLN A 99 -7.40 -3.28 -7.73
N ALA A 100 -7.23 -3.13 -6.41
CA ALA A 100 -7.50 -4.19 -5.45
C ALA A 100 -8.98 -4.63 -5.49
N LYS A 101 -9.92 -3.67 -5.62
CA LYS A 101 -11.35 -3.96 -5.78
C LYS A 101 -11.63 -4.75 -7.05
N LYS A 102 -11.10 -4.31 -8.20
CA LYS A 102 -11.24 -5.00 -9.49
C LYS A 102 -10.67 -6.42 -9.44
N SER A 103 -9.50 -6.60 -8.85
CA SER A 103 -8.87 -7.92 -8.69
C SER A 103 -9.75 -8.87 -7.87
N ARG A 104 -10.33 -8.37 -6.77
CA ARG A 104 -11.26 -9.16 -5.94
C ARG A 104 -12.54 -9.52 -6.68
N ASP A 105 -13.11 -8.58 -7.45
CA ASP A 105 -14.33 -8.84 -8.22
C ASP A 105 -14.07 -9.84 -9.36
N ALA A 106 -12.87 -9.81 -9.96
CA ALA A 106 -12.46 -10.75 -11.01
C ALA A 106 -12.15 -12.16 -10.50
N ASN A 107 -11.67 -12.30 -9.26
CA ASN A 107 -11.36 -13.60 -8.64
C ASN A 107 -12.03 -13.79 -7.26
N PRO A 108 -13.37 -13.96 -7.21
CA PRO A 108 -14.13 -13.93 -5.96
C PRO A 108 -13.91 -15.14 -5.05
N LYS A 109 -13.32 -16.24 -5.54
CA LYS A 109 -13.14 -17.49 -4.77
C LYS A 109 -11.67 -17.83 -4.43
N GLY A 110 -10.70 -17.04 -4.92
CA GLY A 110 -9.28 -17.37 -4.80
C GLY A 110 -8.48 -16.52 -3.81
N ILE A 111 -8.97 -15.34 -3.41
CA ILE A 111 -8.20 -14.44 -2.55
C ILE A 111 -8.43 -14.80 -1.09
N ARG A 112 -7.45 -15.47 -0.47
CA ARG A 112 -7.45 -15.70 0.97
C ARG A 112 -7.35 -14.35 1.70
N PRO A 113 -8.19 -14.08 2.71
CA PRO A 113 -8.04 -12.89 3.52
C PRO A 113 -6.65 -12.85 4.16
N TRP A 114 -5.95 -11.73 4.00
CA TRP A 114 -4.65 -11.54 4.62
C TRP A 114 -4.76 -11.58 6.15
N ARG A 115 -3.83 -12.27 6.81
CA ARG A 115 -3.77 -12.38 8.28
C ARG A 115 -2.41 -11.92 8.77
N ALA A 116 -2.41 -10.94 9.67
CA ALA A 116 -1.19 -10.44 10.31
C ALA A 116 -0.38 -11.52 11.06
N LYS A 117 -1.01 -12.62 11.48
CA LYS A 117 -0.32 -13.74 12.14
C LYS A 117 0.59 -14.52 11.20
N ASP A 118 0.28 -14.52 9.90
CA ASP A 118 1.00 -15.30 8.90
C ASP A 118 2.21 -14.51 8.35
N HIS A 119 2.31 -13.22 8.68
CA HIS A 119 3.38 -12.30 8.25
C HIS A 119 3.77 -11.42 9.43
N PRO A 120 4.56 -11.90 10.41
CA PRO A 120 4.87 -11.16 11.65
C PRO A 120 5.74 -9.90 11.42
N ASP A 121 6.50 -9.90 10.35
CA ASP A 121 7.42 -8.88 9.84
C ASP A 121 6.72 -7.76 9.05
N TRP A 122 5.41 -7.87 8.80
CA TRP A 122 4.62 -6.86 8.08
C TRP A 122 4.64 -5.45 8.69
N LEU A 123 5.16 -5.31 9.91
CA LEU A 123 5.29 -4.04 10.62
C LEU A 123 6.57 -3.28 10.27
N ASP A 124 7.56 -3.94 9.67
CA ASP A 124 8.86 -3.36 9.39
C ASP A 124 8.81 -2.55 8.10
N LEU A 125 8.78 -1.22 8.25
CA LEU A 125 8.76 -0.25 7.15
C LEU A 125 10.02 -0.27 6.27
N ASP A 126 11.09 -0.95 6.74
CA ASP A 126 12.41 -1.02 6.09
C ASP A 126 12.65 -2.36 5.34
N GLN A 127 11.71 -3.30 5.36
CA GLN A 127 11.87 -4.58 4.65
C GLN A 127 11.44 -4.48 3.17
N PRO A 128 12.25 -4.99 2.22
CA PRO A 128 11.80 -5.22 0.85
C PRO A 128 10.68 -6.25 0.86
N ILE A 129 9.63 -6.00 0.07
CA ILE A 129 8.39 -6.75 0.08
C ILE A 129 8.71 -8.20 -0.31
N SER A 130 8.68 -9.13 0.65
CA SER A 130 8.98 -10.54 0.38
C SER A 130 7.85 -11.13 -0.48
N GLY A 131 8.14 -11.36 -1.76
CA GLY A 131 7.25 -12.04 -2.69
C GLY A 131 6.94 -13.48 -2.25
N PRO A 132 5.79 -14.06 -2.65
CA PRO A 132 5.45 -15.43 -2.32
C PRO A 132 6.29 -16.42 -3.13
N ASN A 133 6.72 -17.49 -2.46
CA ASN A 133 7.34 -18.70 -3.03
C ASN A 133 6.27 -19.63 -3.63
#